data_AF-A0A7S2RNV2-F1
#
_entry.id   AF-A0A7S2RNV2-F1
#
_cell.length_a   1.000
_cell.length_b   1.000
_cell.length_c   1.000
_cell.angle_alpha   90.00
_cell.angle_beta   90.00
_cell.angle_gamma   90.00
#
_symmetry.space_group_name_H-M   'P 1'
#
loop_
_entity.id
_entity.type
_entity.pdbx_description
1 polymer ?
#
loop_
_entity_poly.entity_id
_entity_poly.type
_entity_poly.pdbx_seq_one_letter_code
_entity_poly.pdbx_strand_id
1 'polypeptide(L)'
;YIMNLSDDVFALRASRDIKEGEQIYTSFNECNICNDTKDEGIESTPNLFHRRGFVEKYPQHWIIGENLLFDVTENDEGSGQFQISFEEDKPGPTYNDVSFLTNELDRLNKVKEKMTDQTQHQLPAHEWNSIW
;
A
#
# COMPACT_ATOMS: atom_id res chain seq x y z
N TYR A 1 -1.58 0.53 -34.98
CA TYR A 1 -1.19 -0.77 -35.56
C TYR A 1 -1.44 -1.84 -34.53
N ILE A 2 -2.37 -2.77 -34.80
CA ILE A 2 -2.61 -3.92 -33.93
C ILE A 2 -1.89 -5.10 -34.59
N MET A 3 -0.82 -5.57 -33.93
CA MET A 3 -0.10 -6.77 -34.32
C MET A 3 -0.79 -7.94 -33.60
N ASN A 4 -1.24 -8.94 -34.35
CA ASN A 4 -1.69 -10.21 -33.78
C ASN A 4 -0.48 -10.90 -33.15
N LEU A 5 -0.48 -11.06 -31.83
CA LEU A 5 0.53 -11.79 -31.09
C LEU A 5 0.06 -13.24 -30.94
N SER A 6 0.92 -14.19 -31.26
CA SER A 6 0.72 -15.62 -30.98
C SER A 6 0.64 -15.87 -29.47
N ASP A 7 -0.02 -16.96 -29.07
CA ASP A 7 -0.37 -17.31 -27.67
C ASP A 7 0.83 -17.40 -26.67
N ASP A 8 2.08 -17.34 -27.14
CA ASP A 8 3.30 -17.40 -26.33
C ASP A 8 4.05 -16.06 -26.17
N VAL A 9 3.44 -14.91 -26.49
CA VAL A 9 4.13 -13.60 -26.40
C VAL A 9 3.48 -12.67 -25.38
N PHE A 10 4.22 -12.36 -24.32
CA PHE A 10 3.87 -11.28 -23.39
C PHE A 10 4.14 -9.92 -24.04
N ALA A 11 3.13 -9.05 -24.07
CA ALA A 11 3.26 -7.68 -24.54
C ALA A 11 2.87 -6.67 -23.48
N LEU A 12 3.77 -5.73 -23.21
CA LEU A 12 3.53 -4.57 -22.36
C LEU A 12 3.20 -3.37 -23.24
N ARG A 13 2.12 -2.66 -22.92
CA ARG A 13 1.68 -1.47 -23.65
C ARG A 13 1.64 -0.25 -22.74
N ALA A 14 2.18 0.87 -23.23
CA ALA A 14 2.08 2.14 -22.54
C ALA A 14 0.63 2.64 -22.51
N SER A 15 0.16 3.05 -21.33
CA SER A 15 -1.16 3.66 -21.11
C SER A 15 -1.16 5.18 -21.33
N ARG A 16 0.03 5.80 -21.37
CA ARG A 16 0.25 7.23 -21.60
C ARG A 16 1.48 7.46 -22.47
N ASP A 17 1.63 8.68 -22.96
CA ASP A 17 2.88 9.13 -23.60
C ASP A 17 4.01 9.17 -22.55
N ILE A 18 5.21 8.75 -22.95
CA ILE A 18 6.43 8.70 -22.13
C ILE A 18 7.49 9.56 -22.81
N LYS A 19 8.02 10.56 -22.12
CA LYS A 19 9.06 11.44 -22.67
C LYS A 19 10.45 10.81 -22.55
N GLU A 20 11.39 11.29 -23.36
CA GLU A 20 12.79 10.88 -23.26
C GLU A 20 13.35 11.20 -21.86
N GLY A 21 14.00 10.22 -21.25
CA GLY A 21 14.55 10.31 -19.89
C GLY A 21 13.53 10.07 -18.76
N GLU A 22 12.24 9.89 -19.05
CA GLU A 22 11.27 9.49 -18.02
C GLU A 22 11.44 8.03 -17.61
N GLN A 23 11.26 7.77 -16.33
CA GLN A 23 11.17 6.41 -15.81
C GLN A 23 9.87 5.75 -16.27
N ILE A 24 9.98 4.49 -16.73
CA ILE A 24 8.83 3.66 -17.09
C ILE A 24 8.32 2.97 -15.82
N TYR A 25 7.05 3.18 -15.51
CA TYR A 25 6.37 2.54 -14.39
C TYR A 25 5.34 1.53 -14.92
N THR A 26 5.29 0.37 -14.29
CA THR A 26 4.22 -0.62 -14.48
C THR A 26 3.27 -0.56 -13.30
N SER A 27 1.98 -0.81 -13.54
CA SER A 27 1.03 -0.99 -12.44
C SER A 27 1.09 -2.43 -11.94
N PHE A 28 1.01 -2.60 -10.63
CA PHE A 28 0.80 -3.92 -10.01
C PHE A 28 -0.68 -4.27 -9.86
N ASN A 29 -1.58 -3.37 -10.26
CA ASN A 29 -3.02 -3.64 -10.21
C ASN A 29 -3.34 -4.80 -11.15
N GLU A 30 -3.86 -5.86 -10.57
CA GLU A 30 -4.33 -7.02 -11.32
C GLU A 30 -5.69 -6.67 -11.95
N CYS A 31 -5.80 -6.84 -13.27
CA CYS A 31 -7.02 -6.54 -14.01
C CYS A 31 -8.14 -7.51 -13.63
N ASN A 32 -9.20 -7.00 -12.98
CA ASN A 32 -10.41 -7.77 -12.62
C ASN A 32 -11.14 -8.46 -13.78
N ILE A 33 -10.95 -7.99 -15.03
CA ILE A 33 -11.58 -8.60 -16.22
C ILE A 33 -10.69 -9.72 -16.79
N CYS A 34 -9.43 -9.79 -16.36
CA CYS A 34 -8.40 -10.64 -16.93
C CYS A 34 -8.15 -11.91 -16.09
N ASN A 35 -8.56 -11.92 -14.82
CA ASN A 35 -8.53 -13.08 -13.94
C ASN A 35 -9.95 -13.36 -13.40
N ASP A 36 -10.40 -14.61 -13.51
CA ASP A 36 -11.71 -15.11 -13.02
C ASP A 36 -11.84 -15.10 -11.48
N THR A 37 -10.89 -14.50 -10.75
CA THR A 37 -10.92 -14.34 -9.31
C THR A 37 -11.67 -13.06 -8.95
N LYS A 38 -12.92 -13.22 -8.54
CA LYS A 38 -13.85 -12.14 -8.16
C LYS A 38 -13.41 -11.27 -6.97
N ASP A 39 -12.22 -11.48 -6.39
CA ASP A 39 -11.80 -10.88 -5.13
C ASP A 39 -10.44 -10.12 -5.17
N GLU A 40 -9.75 -9.97 -6.31
CA GLU A 40 -8.30 -9.63 -6.32
C GLU A 40 -7.91 -8.27 -6.95
N GLY A 41 -8.84 -7.34 -7.12
CA GLY A 41 -8.60 -6.13 -7.93
C GLY A 41 -8.00 -4.90 -7.26
N ILE A 42 -7.89 -4.87 -5.93
CA ILE A 42 -7.44 -3.68 -5.20
C ILE A 42 -6.18 -4.05 -4.43
N GLU A 43 -5.03 -3.73 -5.02
CA GLU A 43 -3.76 -3.74 -4.30
C GLU A 43 -3.77 -2.59 -3.30
N SER A 44 -4.01 -2.94 -2.04
CA SER A 44 -3.89 -2.02 -0.91
C SER A 44 -2.43 -1.93 -0.46
N THR A 45 -2.09 -0.85 0.24
CA THR A 45 -0.74 -0.65 0.80
C THR A 45 -0.30 -1.84 1.66
N PRO A 46 -1.14 -2.40 2.56
CA PRO A 46 -0.80 -3.64 3.27
C PRO A 46 -0.50 -4.83 2.36
N ASN A 47 -1.26 -5.03 1.27
CA ASN A 47 -1.06 -6.13 0.34
C ASN A 47 0.24 -5.97 -0.46
N LEU A 48 0.54 -4.77 -0.94
CA LEU A 48 1.81 -4.46 -1.59
C LEU A 48 2.99 -4.71 -0.66
N PHE A 49 2.89 -4.27 0.61
CA PHE A 49 3.94 -4.52 1.57
C PHE A 49 4.12 -6.02 1.85
N HIS A 50 3.04 -6.76 2.05
CA HIS A 50 3.10 -8.20 2.31
C HIS A 50 3.63 -9.00 1.13
N ARG A 51 3.13 -8.74 -0.09
CA ARG A 51 3.48 -9.53 -1.29
C ARG A 51 4.80 -9.09 -1.91
N ARG A 52 5.16 -7.80 -1.81
CA ARG A 52 6.27 -7.20 -2.58
C ARG A 52 7.34 -6.52 -1.72
N GLY A 53 7.12 -6.34 -0.42
CA GLY A 53 8.12 -5.80 0.49
C GLY A 53 8.41 -4.31 0.35
N PHE A 54 7.51 -3.55 -0.29
CA PHE A 54 7.62 -2.09 -0.38
C PHE A 54 6.27 -1.43 -0.14
N VAL A 55 6.30 -0.13 0.16
CA VAL A 55 5.12 0.75 0.23
C VAL A 55 5.25 1.84 -0.82
N GLU A 56 4.13 2.27 -1.40
CA GLU A 56 4.12 3.37 -2.35
C GLU A 56 4.26 4.72 -1.63
N LYS A 57 4.71 5.74 -2.37
CA LYS A 57 4.62 7.12 -1.90
C LYS A 57 3.15 7.53 -1.77
N TYR A 58 2.86 8.50 -0.92
CA TYR A 58 1.52 9.06 -0.79
C TYR A 58 0.99 9.57 -2.16
N PRO A 59 -0.32 9.44 -2.42
CA PRO A 59 -1.36 8.87 -1.54
C PRO A 59 -1.27 7.34 -1.41
N GLN A 60 -1.67 6.82 -0.24
CA GLN A 60 -1.68 5.40 0.08
C GLN A 60 -3.11 4.92 0.35
N HIS A 61 -3.49 3.80 -0.27
CA HIS A 61 -4.79 3.15 -0.03
C HIS A 61 -4.68 2.09 1.06
N TRP A 62 -5.51 2.16 2.10
CA TRP A 62 -5.47 1.25 3.23
C TRP A 62 -6.79 0.50 3.38
N ILE A 63 -6.67 -0.82 3.56
CA ILE A 63 -7.76 -1.72 3.91
C ILE A 63 -7.33 -2.45 5.18
N ILE A 64 -8.07 -2.24 6.27
CA ILE A 64 -7.77 -2.87 7.56
C ILE A 64 -9.02 -3.62 8.06
N GLY A 65 -8.82 -4.88 8.46
CA GLY A 65 -9.94 -5.75 8.85
C GLY A 65 -10.84 -6.04 7.65
N GLU A 66 -12.15 -6.18 7.90
CA GLU A 66 -13.10 -6.58 6.85
C GLU A 66 -13.71 -5.39 6.10
N ASN A 67 -13.79 -4.19 6.71
CA ASN A 67 -14.60 -3.10 6.15
C ASN A 67 -14.01 -1.68 6.30
N LEU A 68 -12.85 -1.51 6.94
CA LEU A 68 -12.26 -0.18 7.12
C LEU A 68 -11.36 0.14 5.93
N LEU A 69 -11.87 0.98 5.03
CA LEU A 69 -11.16 1.45 3.84
C LEU A 69 -10.97 2.96 3.93
N PHE A 70 -9.74 3.43 3.72
CA PHE A 70 -9.42 4.85 3.71
C PHE A 70 -8.13 5.12 2.92
N ASP A 71 -8.04 6.33 2.39
CA ASP A 71 -6.83 6.85 1.77
C ASP A 71 -6.09 7.75 2.75
N VAL A 72 -4.77 7.62 2.76
CA VAL A 72 -3.86 8.51 3.49
C VAL A 72 -3.13 9.36 2.46
N THR A 73 -3.29 10.68 2.56
CA THR A 73 -2.58 11.64 1.72
C THR A 73 -1.71 12.53 2.59
N GLU A 74 -0.50 12.85 2.14
CA GLU A 74 0.30 13.88 2.79
C GLU A 74 -0.15 15.25 2.26
N ASN A 75 -0.46 16.20 3.16
CA ASN A 75 -1.01 17.50 2.80
C ASN A 75 -0.05 18.28 1.89
N ASP A 76 1.24 18.29 2.28
CA ASP A 76 2.35 18.80 1.50
C ASP A 76 3.48 17.77 1.56
N GLU A 77 4.13 17.45 0.43
CA GLU A 77 5.22 16.47 0.39
C GLU A 77 6.33 16.80 1.40
N GLY A 78 6.58 15.88 2.34
CA GLY A 78 7.59 16.02 3.38
C GLY A 78 7.19 16.90 4.57
N SER A 79 5.93 17.32 4.68
CA SER A 79 5.42 18.06 5.85
C SER A 79 5.23 17.19 7.08
N GLY A 80 5.03 15.88 6.91
CA GLY A 80 4.61 14.97 7.97
C GLY A 80 3.18 15.21 8.47
N GLN A 81 2.38 16.02 7.75
CA GLN A 81 0.96 16.21 8.05
C GLN A 81 0.13 15.37 7.09
N PHE A 82 -0.75 14.54 7.66
CA PHE A 82 -1.55 13.59 6.89
C PHE A 82 -3.05 13.93 6.96
N GLN A 83 -3.72 13.74 5.84
CA GLN A 83 -5.16 13.75 5.72
C GLN A 83 -5.65 12.32 5.46
N ILE A 84 -6.74 11.96 6.14
CA ILE A 84 -7.41 10.67 5.98
C ILE A 84 -8.76 10.93 5.31
N SER A 85 -9.00 10.22 4.21
CA SER A 85 -10.24 10.30 3.44
C SER A 85 -10.92 8.94 3.44
N PHE A 86 -12.20 8.91 3.80
CA PHE A 86 -13.05 7.72 3.70
C PHE A 86 -13.90 7.83 2.42
N GLU A 87 -14.26 6.70 1.82
CA GLU A 87 -15.16 6.67 0.66
C GLU A 87 -16.49 7.39 1.00
N GLU A 88 -16.89 8.36 0.18
CA GLU A 88 -18.04 9.26 0.45
C GLU A 88 -19.36 8.50 0.61
N ASP A 89 -19.48 7.35 -0.03
CA ASP A 89 -20.63 6.46 -0.08
C ASP A 89 -20.62 5.37 1.00
N LYS A 90 -19.57 5.29 1.82
CA LYS A 90 -19.51 4.37 2.96
C LYS A 90 -19.78 5.09 4.28
N PRO A 91 -20.43 4.41 5.25
CA PRO A 91 -20.49 4.95 6.59
C PRO A 91 -19.06 5.13 7.12
N GLY A 92 -18.79 6.27 7.74
CA GLY A 92 -17.53 6.50 8.44
C GLY A 92 -17.27 5.44 9.52
N PRO A 93 -16.08 5.45 10.15
CA PRO A 93 -15.67 4.41 11.07
C PRO A 93 -16.69 4.21 12.21
N THR A 94 -17.11 2.97 12.41
CA THR A 94 -18.02 2.58 13.48
C THR A 94 -17.28 2.54 14.83
N TYR A 95 -18.03 2.43 15.93
CA TYR A 95 -17.44 2.21 17.25
C TYR A 95 -16.53 0.97 17.28
N ASN A 96 -16.92 -0.10 16.58
CA ASN A 96 -16.13 -1.32 16.51
C ASN A 96 -14.82 -1.11 15.74
N ASP A 97 -14.85 -0.33 14.65
CA ASP A 97 -13.63 -0.01 13.89
C ASP A 97 -12.66 0.81 14.74
N VAL A 98 -13.15 1.83 15.45
CA VAL A 98 -12.33 2.64 16.37
C VAL A 98 -11.75 1.77 17.48
N SER A 99 -12.55 0.88 18.07
CA SER A 99 -12.09 -0.04 19.11
C SER A 99 -11.01 -0.99 18.59
N PHE A 100 -11.22 -1.55 17.40
CA PHE A 100 -10.25 -2.41 16.73
C PHE A 100 -8.92 -1.68 16.47
N LEU A 101 -8.96 -0.49 15.86
CA LEU A 101 -7.75 0.31 15.60
C LEU A 101 -7.02 0.69 16.88
N THR A 102 -7.77 1.02 17.95
CA THR A 102 -7.18 1.34 19.25
C THR A 102 -6.45 0.13 19.85
N ASN A 103 -7.03 -1.06 19.74
CA ASN A 103 -6.40 -2.30 20.19
C ASN A 103 -5.15 -2.64 19.37
N GLU A 104 -5.20 -2.44 18.05
CA GLU A 104 -4.04 -2.64 17.18
C GLU A 104 -2.92 -1.64 17.48
N LEU A 105 -3.25 -0.37 17.76
CA LEU A 105 -2.27 0.62 18.19
C LEU A 105 -1.59 0.22 19.52
N ASP A 106 -2.36 -0.23 20.50
CA ASP A 106 -1.82 -0.74 21.77
C ASP A 106 -0.93 -1.98 21.56
N ARG A 107 -1.35 -2.92 20.71
CA ARG A 107 -0.55 -4.10 20.32
C ARG A 107 0.77 -3.68 19.68
N LEU A 108 0.75 -2.74 18.74
CA LEU A 108 1.94 -2.24 18.05
C LEU A 108 2.89 -1.49 18.99
N ASN A 109 2.37 -0.70 19.91
CA ASN A 109 3.19 -0.04 20.94
C ASN A 109 3.91 -1.07 21.83
N LYS A 110 3.21 -2.12 22.26
CA LYS A 110 3.82 -3.23 23.01
C LYS A 110 4.90 -3.97 22.21
N VAL A 111 4.71 -4.14 20.90
CA VAL A 111 5.73 -4.73 20.03
C VAL A 111 6.94 -3.79 19.91
N LYS A 112 6.71 -2.50 19.71
CA LYS A 112 7.77 -1.48 19.63
C LYS A 112 8.62 -1.46 20.90
N GLU A 113 8.00 -1.45 22.08
CA GLU A 113 8.72 -1.53 23.35
C GLU A 113 9.62 -2.79 23.41
N LYS A 114 9.07 -3.97 23.11
CA LYS A 114 9.83 -5.23 23.11
C LYS A 114 10.95 -5.28 22.07
N MET A 115 10.72 -4.72 20.88
CA MET A 115 11.73 -4.64 19.82
C MET A 115 12.84 -3.66 20.18
N THR A 116 12.53 -2.55 20.85
CA THR A 116 13.56 -1.60 21.28
C THR A 116 14.53 -2.27 22.27
N ASP A 117 14.01 -3.12 23.15
CA ASP A 117 14.82 -3.83 24.15
C ASP A 117 15.66 -4.99 23.58
N GLN A 118 15.16 -5.71 22.58
CA GLN A 118 15.82 -6.94 22.08
C GLN A 118 16.61 -6.76 20.78
N THR A 119 16.23 -5.83 19.90
CA THR A 119 16.74 -5.79 18.51
C THR A 119 17.83 -4.77 18.26
N GLN A 120 18.05 -3.79 19.14
CA GLN A 120 19.11 -2.78 18.98
C GLN A 120 20.52 -3.42 18.86
N HIS A 121 20.71 -4.59 19.46
CA HIS A 121 21.99 -5.31 19.43
C HIS A 121 22.13 -6.30 18.27
N GLN A 122 21.03 -6.60 17.54
CA GLN A 122 21.00 -7.63 16.49
C GLN A 122 20.90 -7.06 15.07
N LEU A 123 20.46 -5.81 14.91
CA LEU A 123 20.41 -5.12 13.64
C LEU A 123 21.62 -4.19 13.47
N PRO A 124 22.28 -4.17 12.31
CA PRO A 124 23.28 -3.17 12.01
C PRO A 124 22.71 -1.76 12.18
N ALA A 125 23.48 -0.85 12.78
CA ALA A 125 23.01 0.51 13.09
C ALA A 125 22.45 1.28 11.87
N HIS A 126 22.93 0.99 10.67
CA HIS A 126 22.43 1.62 9.43
C HIS A 126 21.04 1.12 9.04
N GLU A 127 20.73 -0.17 9.25
CA GLU A 127 19.38 -0.72 9.03
C GLU A 127 18.40 -0.15 10.06
N TRP A 128 18.84 -0.06 11.33
CA TRP A 128 18.00 0.50 12.41
C TRP A 128 17.58 1.95 12.16
N ASN A 129 18.50 2.79 11.66
CA ASN A 129 18.24 4.19 11.34
C ASN A 129 17.39 4.40 10.07
N SER A 130 17.12 3.33 9.32
CA SER A 130 16.33 3.38 8.07
C SER A 130 14.88 2.93 8.28
N ILE A 131 14.59 2.29 9.42
CA ILE A 131 13.27 1.71 9.73
C ILE A 131 12.33 2.73 10.41
N TRP A 132 12.87 3.85 10.90
CA TRP A 132 12.15 4.83 11.72
C TRP A 132 12.31 6.26 11.23
#